data_AF-A0A167XTV7-F1
#
_entry.id   AF-A0A167XTV7-F1
#
_cell.length_a   1.000
_cell.length_b   1.000
_cell.length_c   1.000
_cell.angle_alpha   90.00
_cell.angle_beta   90.00
_cell.angle_gamma   90.00
#
_symmetry.space_group_name_H-M   'P 1'
#
loop_
_entity.id
_entity.type
_entity.pdbx_description
1 polymer ?
#
loop_
_entity_poly.entity_id
_entity_poly.type
_entity_poly.pdbx_seq_one_letter_code
_entity_poly.pdbx_strand_id
1 'polypeptide(L)'
;MSESKGAKAGPEPSDRVVIGITFGNSNSSIAYTVDDKAEVIANEDGDRQIPTVLSYVDGDEYYGSQAKAFLVRNPSNTIAYFREFLGKEFKSIDPTHCHAAAHPQDVSGNVAFSVKDTDADSEPSSVWVGEAATRLLRRLTTAASDYLGKKVTSAVITVPTNFNDKQREALIKAANDAGLEILQLVSDPVAAMLAYDARPEATTEDKIVVVADLGGTRSDVAVVASRGGMYTVLATAHDYEFHGVQLDQVLMDHFAKEFIKKHNTDPRSNAKSLAKLRQESEATKKALSLGTNAQFSVESLADGFDFSSTINRLRYEMVARKVFEGFNRLVESVVKKAELDVLDIDEVIMCGGTSHTPRIANNLRNIFPETTKIQAPATTTTAINPSEAQVRGAALQASLIQEYEASDIDQSTHPAVTTVRHISNAIGVVTTGASGEEAFTPIMQSETAVPARRTIHFPAPKQGGDVLVKVVEGGTHIKVTKPEPKAKPVENGNKGSDDEDDSDFDESEEEEEEKREKIWKQGKQLAEAAIRGVKPGGKIEVTINVAADLGVTVTTREVGGKGGVRGVLPAP
;
A
#
# COMPACT_ATOMS: atom_id res chain seq x y z
N MET A 1 3.28 34.06 -25.39
CA MET A 1 1.89 34.34 -24.95
C MET A 1 0.97 33.91 -26.07
N SER A 2 0.57 32.64 -26.07
CA SER A 2 -0.53 32.14 -26.88
C SER A 2 -1.65 31.83 -25.89
N GLU A 3 -2.71 32.63 -25.93
CA GLU A 3 -3.90 32.48 -25.09
C GLU A 3 -4.45 31.05 -25.24
N SER A 4 -4.50 30.32 -24.11
CA SER A 4 -5.22 29.06 -24.03
C SER A 4 -6.72 29.38 -24.16
N LYS A 5 -7.33 28.86 -25.21
CA LYS A 5 -8.79 28.94 -25.38
C LYS A 5 -9.47 28.13 -24.28
N GLY A 6 -10.04 28.85 -23.31
CA GLY A 6 -11.24 28.47 -22.54
C GLY A 6 -11.27 27.09 -21.91
N ALA A 7 -10.47 26.86 -20.86
CA ALA A 7 -10.88 25.90 -19.84
C ALA A 7 -12.09 26.51 -19.11
N LYS A 8 -13.20 25.76 -18.97
CA LYS A 8 -14.29 26.15 -18.06
C LYS A 8 -13.68 26.36 -16.68
N ALA A 9 -13.90 27.52 -16.07
CA ALA A 9 -13.56 27.72 -14.67
C ALA A 9 -14.28 26.64 -13.83
N GLY A 10 -13.54 25.99 -12.93
CA GLY A 10 -14.08 25.02 -11.98
C GLY A 10 -15.08 25.67 -11.02
N PRO A 11 -15.76 24.88 -10.16
CA PRO A 11 -16.55 25.43 -9.07
C PRO A 11 -15.67 26.29 -8.14
N GLU A 12 -16.23 27.39 -7.63
CA GLU A 12 -15.58 28.18 -6.58
C GLU A 12 -15.34 27.29 -5.33
N PRO A 13 -14.23 27.48 -4.59
CA PRO A 13 -13.91 26.60 -3.46
C PRO A 13 -15.04 26.45 -2.43
N SER A 14 -15.80 27.51 -2.16
CA SER A 14 -16.93 27.49 -1.21
C SER A 14 -18.13 26.66 -1.68
N ASP A 15 -18.22 26.40 -2.98
CA ASP A 15 -19.36 25.68 -3.60
C ASP A 15 -19.02 24.21 -3.86
N ARG A 16 -17.80 23.78 -3.53
CA ARG A 16 -17.36 22.41 -3.78
C ARG A 16 -18.06 21.41 -2.88
N VAL A 17 -18.46 20.30 -3.48
CA VAL A 17 -18.80 19.06 -2.76
C VAL A 17 -17.75 18.03 -3.15
N VAL A 18 -16.85 17.73 -2.21
CA VAL A 18 -15.64 16.93 -2.46
C VAL A 18 -15.78 15.49 -2.01
N ILE A 19 -15.14 14.58 -2.75
CA ILE A 19 -15.00 13.18 -2.39
C ILE A 19 -13.57 12.67 -2.67
N GLY A 20 -13.20 11.56 -2.04
CA GLY A 20 -12.06 10.74 -2.41
C GLY A 20 -12.50 9.60 -3.33
N ILE A 21 -11.70 9.30 -4.37
CA ILE A 21 -11.92 8.16 -5.26
C ILE A 21 -10.65 7.32 -5.34
N THR A 22 -10.81 6.01 -5.21
CA THR A 22 -9.81 5.05 -5.68
C THR A 22 -10.33 4.46 -6.98
N PHE A 23 -9.58 4.64 -8.07
CA PHE A 23 -9.92 4.11 -9.39
C PHE A 23 -8.97 2.96 -9.75
N GLY A 24 -9.27 1.77 -9.23
CA GLY A 24 -8.46 0.57 -9.43
C GLY A 24 -8.87 -0.23 -10.66
N ASN A 25 -8.01 -1.15 -11.11
CA ASN A 25 -8.29 -1.96 -12.31
C ASN A 25 -9.38 -3.03 -12.09
N SER A 26 -9.51 -3.54 -10.86
CA SER A 26 -10.52 -4.54 -10.51
C SER A 26 -11.74 -3.93 -9.83
N ASN A 27 -11.52 -3.04 -8.86
CA ASN A 27 -12.57 -2.34 -8.14
C ASN A 27 -12.21 -0.86 -7.99
N SER A 28 -13.24 -0.05 -7.83
CA SER A 28 -13.19 1.35 -7.44
C SER A 28 -13.95 1.55 -6.13
N SER A 29 -13.65 2.63 -5.43
CA SER A 29 -14.32 2.99 -4.18
C SER A 29 -14.44 4.50 -4.07
N ILE A 30 -15.46 4.94 -3.33
CA ILE A 30 -15.77 6.35 -3.07
C ILE A 30 -15.85 6.59 -1.56
N ALA A 31 -15.30 7.71 -1.08
CA ALA A 31 -15.37 8.10 0.32
C ALA A 31 -15.50 9.61 0.47
N TYR A 32 -15.96 10.05 1.63
CA TYR A 32 -16.09 11.46 2.01
C TYR A 32 -15.71 11.61 3.48
N THR A 33 -15.77 12.82 4.01
CA THR A 33 -15.49 13.10 5.42
C THR A 33 -16.72 13.58 6.17
N VAL A 34 -16.95 13.03 7.36
CA VAL A 34 -17.95 13.45 8.36
C VAL A 34 -17.24 13.64 9.68
N ASP A 35 -17.41 14.80 10.31
CA ASP A 35 -16.75 15.12 11.59
C ASP A 35 -15.24 14.79 11.57
N ASP A 36 -14.56 15.22 10.50
CA ASP A 36 -13.13 14.99 10.22
C ASP A 36 -12.70 13.51 10.10
N LYS A 37 -13.66 12.60 9.97
CA LYS A 37 -13.41 11.15 9.78
C LYS A 37 -13.82 10.73 8.37
N ALA A 38 -12.97 9.92 7.73
CA ALA A 38 -13.31 9.33 6.46
C ALA A 38 -14.41 8.26 6.61
N GLU A 39 -15.40 8.29 5.73
CA GLU A 39 -16.43 7.26 5.59
C GLU A 39 -16.53 6.81 4.13
N VAL A 40 -16.58 5.50 3.91
CA VAL A 40 -16.68 4.92 2.57
C VAL A 40 -18.15 4.76 2.19
N ILE A 41 -18.51 5.36 1.06
CA ILE A 41 -19.86 5.37 0.51
C ILE A 41 -20.14 4.03 -0.16
N ALA A 42 -21.33 3.48 0.08
CA ALA A 42 -21.85 2.33 -0.66
C ALA A 42 -22.67 2.82 -1.85
N ASN A 43 -22.56 2.15 -3.00
CA ASN A 43 -23.38 2.46 -4.17
C ASN A 43 -24.83 1.93 -4.03
N GLU A 44 -25.64 2.03 -5.09
CA GLU A 44 -27.03 1.57 -5.11
C GLU A 44 -27.19 0.06 -4.85
N ASP A 45 -26.15 -0.74 -5.11
CA ASP A 45 -26.12 -2.18 -4.83
C ASP A 45 -25.68 -2.51 -3.39
N GLY A 46 -25.30 -1.48 -2.61
CA GLY A 46 -24.73 -1.65 -1.27
C GLY A 46 -23.23 -1.96 -1.25
N ASP A 47 -22.55 -1.86 -2.41
CA ASP A 47 -21.14 -2.17 -2.54
C ASP A 47 -20.25 -0.98 -2.20
N ARG A 48 -19.24 -1.22 -1.36
CA ARG A 48 -18.13 -0.27 -1.09
C ARG A 48 -16.91 -0.54 -1.96
N GLN A 49 -16.75 -1.78 -2.43
CA GLN A 49 -15.74 -2.17 -3.42
C GLN A 49 -16.48 -2.43 -4.73
N ILE A 50 -16.67 -1.38 -5.51
CA ILE A 50 -17.51 -1.36 -6.70
C ILE A 50 -16.67 -1.88 -7.87
N PRO A 51 -17.02 -3.00 -8.54
CA PRO A 51 -16.24 -3.49 -9.67
C PRO A 51 -16.03 -2.44 -10.77
N THR A 52 -14.79 -2.33 -11.24
CA THR A 52 -14.39 -1.45 -12.36
C THR A 52 -14.78 -2.10 -13.68
N VAL A 53 -16.08 -2.22 -13.91
CA VAL A 53 -16.68 -2.95 -15.04
C VAL A 53 -17.87 -2.15 -15.57
N LEU A 54 -17.99 -2.10 -16.90
CA LEU A 54 -19.17 -1.59 -17.61
C LEU A 54 -19.76 -2.71 -18.48
N SER A 55 -21.08 -2.81 -18.58
CA SER A 55 -21.75 -3.76 -19.47
C SER A 55 -22.95 -3.11 -20.14
N TYR A 56 -23.22 -3.49 -21.39
CA TYR A 56 -24.33 -2.95 -22.17
C TYR A 56 -25.28 -4.06 -22.60
N VAL A 57 -26.57 -3.91 -22.31
CA VAL A 57 -27.61 -4.88 -22.61
C VAL A 57 -28.83 -4.14 -23.13
N ASP A 58 -29.24 -4.43 -24.36
CA ASP A 58 -30.41 -3.81 -24.99
C ASP A 58 -30.40 -2.27 -24.97
N GLY A 59 -29.20 -1.66 -25.04
CA GLY A 59 -28.98 -0.22 -24.97
C GLY A 59 -28.83 0.35 -23.56
N ASP A 60 -29.13 -0.41 -22.52
CA ASP A 60 -28.95 0.00 -21.12
C ASP A 60 -27.51 -0.20 -20.65
N GLU A 61 -26.96 0.79 -19.94
CA GLU A 61 -25.63 0.74 -19.33
C GLU A 61 -25.69 0.28 -17.87
N TYR A 62 -24.94 -0.78 -17.57
CA TYR A 62 -24.70 -1.29 -16.23
C TYR A 62 -23.25 -1.03 -15.82
N TYR A 63 -23.01 -0.87 -14.52
CA TYR A 63 -21.67 -0.81 -13.93
C TYR A 63 -21.58 -1.65 -12.65
N GLY A 64 -20.40 -1.75 -12.04
CA GLY A 64 -20.24 -2.38 -10.74
C GLY A 64 -20.60 -3.87 -10.75
N SER A 65 -21.24 -4.34 -9.68
CA SER A 65 -21.58 -5.76 -9.51
C SER A 65 -22.60 -6.25 -10.53
N GLN A 66 -23.54 -5.38 -10.94
CA GLN A 66 -24.49 -5.70 -12.00
C GLN A 66 -23.76 -5.98 -13.32
N ALA A 67 -22.84 -5.09 -13.73
CA ALA A 67 -22.03 -5.30 -14.93
C ALA A 67 -21.11 -6.53 -14.83
N LYS A 68 -20.51 -6.76 -13.66
CA LYS A 68 -19.66 -7.93 -13.42
C LYS A 68 -20.41 -9.25 -13.62
N ALA A 69 -21.68 -9.33 -13.21
CA ALA A 69 -22.52 -10.52 -13.41
C ALA A 69 -22.76 -10.84 -14.90
N PHE A 70 -22.65 -9.85 -15.79
CA PHE A 70 -22.79 -10.04 -17.23
C PHE A 70 -21.55 -10.67 -17.90
N LEU A 71 -20.41 -10.79 -17.23
CA LEU A 71 -19.21 -11.45 -17.79
C LEU A 71 -19.48 -12.91 -18.24
N VAL A 72 -20.45 -13.59 -17.64
CA VAL A 72 -20.79 -14.98 -18.00
C VAL A 72 -21.68 -15.06 -19.24
N ARG A 73 -22.63 -14.14 -19.42
CA ARG A 73 -23.68 -14.22 -20.44
C ARG A 73 -23.55 -13.21 -21.58
N ASN A 74 -22.82 -12.12 -21.35
CA ASN A 74 -22.63 -11.01 -22.28
C ASN A 74 -21.16 -10.51 -22.27
N PRO A 75 -20.15 -11.38 -22.42
CA PRO A 75 -18.74 -10.98 -22.29
C PRO A 75 -18.30 -9.97 -23.36
N SER A 76 -18.79 -10.08 -24.60
CA SER A 76 -18.38 -9.23 -25.71
C SER A 76 -18.80 -7.76 -25.55
N ASN A 77 -19.87 -7.49 -24.79
CA ASN A 77 -20.33 -6.12 -24.51
C ASN A 77 -20.04 -5.70 -23.07
N THR A 78 -19.11 -6.38 -22.40
CA THR A 78 -18.69 -6.06 -21.03
C THR A 78 -17.24 -5.64 -21.01
N ILE A 79 -16.95 -4.39 -20.66
CA ILE A 79 -15.60 -3.82 -20.57
C ILE A 79 -15.11 -3.95 -19.12
N ALA A 80 -13.97 -4.60 -18.91
CA ALA A 80 -13.33 -4.78 -17.60
C ALA A 80 -11.83 -4.57 -17.71
N TYR A 81 -11.15 -4.37 -16.57
CA TYR A 81 -9.68 -4.29 -16.49
C TYR A 81 -9.03 -3.23 -17.39
N PHE A 82 -9.74 -2.13 -17.65
CA PHE A 82 -9.34 -1.12 -18.63
C PHE A 82 -8.54 0.05 -18.04
N ARG A 83 -8.45 0.19 -16.70
CA ARG A 83 -7.76 1.32 -16.05
C ARG A 83 -6.30 1.40 -16.49
N GLU A 84 -5.64 0.26 -16.57
CA GLU A 84 -4.23 0.16 -16.98
C GLU A 84 -3.97 0.54 -18.44
N PHE A 85 -5.00 0.63 -19.29
CA PHE A 85 -4.87 1.02 -20.69
C PHE A 85 -5.00 2.53 -20.89
N LEU A 86 -5.52 3.25 -19.89
CA LEU A 86 -5.74 4.68 -19.97
C LEU A 86 -4.42 5.41 -20.20
N GLY A 87 -4.36 6.26 -21.24
CA GLY A 87 -3.17 7.03 -21.62
C GLY A 87 -2.05 6.22 -22.28
N LYS A 88 -2.27 4.94 -22.62
CA LYS A 88 -1.30 4.10 -23.33
C LYS A 88 -1.65 3.96 -24.81
N GLU A 89 -0.62 3.75 -25.62
CA GLU A 89 -0.76 3.30 -27.01
C GLU A 89 -1.15 1.82 -27.03
N PHE A 90 -1.88 1.39 -28.07
CA PHE A 90 -2.36 0.00 -28.17
C PHE A 90 -1.23 -1.04 -28.06
N LYS A 91 -0.07 -0.79 -28.68
CA LYS A 91 1.10 -1.68 -28.62
C LYS A 91 1.72 -1.88 -27.22
N SER A 92 1.33 -1.05 -26.25
CA SER A 92 1.89 -1.03 -24.89
C SER A 92 0.94 -1.59 -23.84
N ILE A 93 -0.20 -2.14 -24.24
CA ILE A 93 -1.15 -2.75 -23.31
C ILE A 93 -0.91 -4.25 -23.17
N ASP A 94 -1.26 -4.78 -22.01
CA ASP A 94 -1.38 -6.21 -21.77
C ASP A 94 -2.87 -6.60 -21.69
N PRO A 95 -3.43 -7.27 -22.72
CA PRO A 95 -4.84 -7.62 -22.75
C PRO A 95 -5.18 -8.91 -21.99
N THR A 96 -4.22 -9.54 -21.29
CA THR A 96 -4.37 -10.88 -20.66
C THR A 96 -5.62 -11.01 -19.81
N HIS A 97 -5.98 -9.99 -19.02
CA HIS A 97 -7.15 -10.06 -18.15
C HIS A 97 -8.49 -9.83 -18.88
N CYS A 98 -8.46 -9.30 -20.11
CA CYS A 98 -9.67 -9.00 -20.89
C CYS A 98 -10.18 -10.20 -21.70
N HIS A 99 -9.50 -11.36 -21.68
CA HIS A 99 -9.89 -12.54 -22.46
C HIS A 99 -11.31 -13.08 -22.18
N ALA A 100 -11.89 -12.74 -21.04
CA ALA A 100 -13.26 -13.10 -20.67
C ALA A 100 -14.23 -11.91 -20.73
N ALA A 101 -13.86 -10.86 -21.45
CA ALA A 101 -14.56 -9.58 -21.56
C ALA A 101 -14.43 -9.02 -22.99
N ALA A 102 -14.88 -7.79 -23.22
CA ALA A 102 -14.67 -7.07 -24.46
C ALA A 102 -13.16 -6.89 -24.67
N HIS A 103 -12.66 -7.41 -25.78
CA HIS A 103 -11.26 -7.32 -26.12
C HIS A 103 -10.88 -5.89 -26.56
N PRO A 104 -9.77 -5.32 -26.08
CA PRO A 104 -9.28 -4.06 -26.60
C PRO A 104 -8.86 -4.20 -28.07
N GLN A 105 -9.10 -3.17 -28.86
CA GLN A 105 -8.80 -3.08 -30.29
C GLN A 105 -7.97 -1.85 -30.59
N ASP A 106 -7.16 -1.93 -31.66
CA ASP A 106 -6.41 -0.82 -32.20
C ASP A 106 -7.30 0.00 -33.14
N VAL A 107 -7.61 1.22 -32.73
CA VAL A 107 -8.26 2.20 -33.60
C VAL A 107 -7.32 3.39 -33.73
N SER A 108 -6.63 3.47 -34.87
CA SER A 108 -5.67 4.54 -35.19
C SER A 108 -4.57 4.74 -34.13
N GLY A 109 -4.05 3.65 -33.56
CA GLY A 109 -2.98 3.64 -32.56
C GLY A 109 -3.45 3.75 -31.12
N ASN A 110 -4.74 4.00 -30.87
CA ASN A 110 -5.30 4.12 -29.52
C ASN A 110 -6.22 2.94 -29.18
N VAL A 111 -6.46 2.77 -27.89
CA VAL A 111 -7.22 1.64 -27.34
C VAL A 111 -8.71 1.94 -27.35
N ALA A 112 -9.49 1.09 -28.02
CA ALA A 112 -10.95 1.11 -28.00
C ALA A 112 -11.54 -0.29 -27.78
N PHE A 113 -12.84 -0.36 -27.50
CA PHE A 113 -13.61 -1.58 -27.36
C PHE A 113 -14.80 -1.51 -28.32
N SER A 114 -15.08 -2.62 -29.01
CA SER A 114 -16.25 -2.75 -29.88
C SER A 114 -17.41 -3.33 -29.08
N VAL A 115 -18.40 -2.51 -28.71
CA VAL A 115 -19.54 -2.90 -27.87
C VAL A 115 -20.86 -2.38 -28.43
N LYS A 116 -21.96 -3.09 -28.18
CA LYS A 116 -23.32 -2.62 -28.50
C LYS A 116 -23.89 -1.83 -27.33
N ASP A 117 -23.65 -0.53 -27.33
CA ASP A 117 -24.11 0.41 -26.28
C ASP A 117 -25.36 1.21 -26.66
N THR A 118 -25.94 0.92 -27.82
CA THR A 118 -27.23 1.45 -28.30
C THR A 118 -28.21 0.30 -28.53
N ASP A 119 -29.33 0.54 -29.22
CA ASP A 119 -30.32 -0.47 -29.58
C ASP A 119 -29.67 -1.74 -30.17
N ALA A 120 -30.18 -2.92 -29.79
CA ALA A 120 -29.56 -4.23 -30.10
C ALA A 120 -29.33 -4.48 -31.61
N ASP A 121 -30.13 -3.86 -32.46
CA ASP A 121 -30.07 -3.95 -33.93
C ASP A 121 -29.03 -3.02 -34.57
N SER A 122 -28.39 -2.15 -33.77
CA SER A 122 -27.33 -1.25 -34.22
C SER A 122 -26.00 -1.97 -34.38
N GLU A 123 -25.15 -1.43 -35.26
CA GLU A 123 -23.75 -1.84 -35.34
C GLU A 123 -23.00 -1.49 -34.04
N PRO A 124 -22.02 -2.31 -33.60
CA PRO A 124 -21.22 -2.00 -32.42
C PRO A 124 -20.50 -0.64 -32.54
N SER A 125 -20.56 0.15 -31.47
CA SER A 125 -19.81 1.39 -31.32
C SER A 125 -18.36 1.09 -30.91
N SER A 126 -17.46 1.99 -31.32
CA SER A 126 -16.08 2.02 -30.81
C SER A 126 -16.02 2.91 -29.56
N VAL A 127 -16.01 2.30 -28.38
CA VAL A 127 -15.87 3.00 -27.11
C VAL A 127 -14.39 3.08 -26.74
N TRP A 128 -13.82 4.28 -26.76
CA TRP A 128 -12.42 4.51 -26.38
C TRP A 128 -12.20 4.27 -24.88
N VAL A 129 -11.00 3.87 -24.48
CA VAL A 129 -10.68 3.66 -23.05
C VAL A 129 -10.94 4.91 -22.19
N GLY A 130 -10.66 6.11 -22.70
CA GLY A 130 -10.95 7.37 -22.00
C GLY A 130 -12.44 7.60 -21.82
N GLU A 131 -13.25 7.18 -22.79
CA GLU A 131 -14.71 7.25 -22.70
C GLU A 131 -15.27 6.23 -21.71
N ALA A 132 -14.75 4.99 -21.70
CA ALA A 132 -15.10 3.99 -20.69
C ALA A 132 -14.78 4.50 -19.27
N ALA A 133 -13.62 5.14 -19.07
CA ALA A 133 -13.27 5.78 -17.80
C ALA A 133 -14.24 6.92 -17.44
N THR A 134 -14.60 7.76 -18.42
CA THR A 134 -15.57 8.85 -18.25
C THR A 134 -16.94 8.33 -17.79
N ARG A 135 -17.46 7.30 -18.48
CA ARG A 135 -18.76 6.67 -18.16
C ARG A 135 -18.73 6.09 -16.74
N LEU A 136 -17.69 5.34 -16.38
CA LEU A 136 -17.57 4.79 -15.03
C LEU A 136 -17.46 5.86 -13.94
N LEU A 137 -16.60 6.87 -14.12
CA LEU A 137 -16.45 7.97 -13.16
C LEU A 137 -17.78 8.70 -12.96
N ARG A 138 -18.54 8.93 -14.03
CA ARG A 138 -19.88 9.52 -13.93
C ARG A 138 -20.82 8.68 -13.05
N ARG A 139 -20.80 7.34 -13.17
CA ARG A 139 -21.61 6.45 -12.32
C ARG A 139 -21.17 6.52 -10.86
N LEU A 140 -19.87 6.48 -10.58
CA LEU A 140 -19.32 6.62 -9.22
C LEU A 140 -19.69 7.97 -8.58
N THR A 141 -19.57 9.07 -9.33
CA THR A 141 -19.94 10.41 -8.85
C THR A 141 -21.46 10.57 -8.67
N THR A 142 -22.27 9.90 -9.49
CA THR A 142 -23.73 9.89 -9.33
C THR A 142 -24.11 9.16 -8.05
N ALA A 143 -23.56 7.96 -7.81
CA ALA A 143 -23.80 7.21 -6.57
C ALA A 143 -23.39 8.02 -5.32
N ALA A 144 -22.26 8.72 -5.37
CA ALA A 144 -21.84 9.61 -4.29
C ALA A 144 -22.80 10.80 -4.11
N SER A 145 -23.27 11.41 -5.21
CA SER A 145 -24.19 12.55 -5.16
C SER A 145 -25.55 12.16 -4.58
N ASP A 146 -26.07 10.98 -4.97
CA ASP A 146 -27.32 10.43 -4.46
C ASP A 146 -27.24 10.14 -2.96
N TYR A 147 -26.12 9.57 -2.50
CA TYR A 147 -25.86 9.33 -1.09
C TYR A 147 -25.79 10.64 -0.27
N LEU A 148 -25.11 11.67 -0.79
CA LEU A 148 -24.92 12.95 -0.10
C LEU A 148 -26.13 13.90 -0.23
N GLY A 149 -27.06 13.62 -1.14
CA GLY A 149 -28.18 14.52 -1.45
C GLY A 149 -27.77 15.85 -2.09
N LYS A 150 -26.52 15.94 -2.59
CA LYS A 150 -25.94 17.13 -3.23
C LYS A 150 -25.07 16.69 -4.40
N LYS A 151 -25.02 17.51 -5.44
CA LYS A 151 -24.17 17.24 -6.60
C LYS A 151 -22.69 17.33 -6.21
N VAL A 152 -21.98 16.22 -6.31
CA VAL A 152 -20.51 16.18 -6.20
C VAL A 152 -19.89 16.95 -7.37
N THR A 153 -18.91 17.79 -7.07
CA THR A 153 -18.27 18.66 -8.07
C THR A 153 -16.80 18.38 -8.26
N SER A 154 -16.11 17.93 -7.21
CA SER A 154 -14.65 17.83 -7.21
C SER A 154 -14.18 16.58 -6.45
N ALA A 155 -12.99 16.09 -6.77
CA ALA A 155 -12.42 14.92 -6.11
C ALA A 155 -10.89 14.94 -6.01
N VAL A 156 -10.38 14.16 -5.06
CA VAL A 156 -9.00 13.65 -5.06
C VAL A 156 -9.03 12.19 -5.50
N ILE A 157 -8.16 11.82 -6.45
CA ILE A 157 -8.10 10.44 -6.97
C ILE A 157 -6.74 9.81 -6.65
N THR A 158 -6.74 8.55 -6.19
CA THR A 158 -5.50 7.80 -5.99
C THR A 158 -4.95 7.21 -7.29
N VAL A 159 -3.64 7.22 -7.45
CA VAL A 159 -2.93 6.65 -8.61
C VAL A 159 -1.69 5.87 -8.16
N PRO A 160 -1.26 4.83 -8.89
CA PRO A 160 -0.04 4.11 -8.55
C PRO A 160 1.20 5.00 -8.78
N THR A 161 2.30 4.73 -8.10
CA THR A 161 3.50 5.58 -8.21
C THR A 161 4.15 5.53 -9.61
N ASN A 162 3.89 4.48 -10.40
CA ASN A 162 4.37 4.35 -11.77
C ASN A 162 3.39 4.90 -12.84
N PHE A 163 2.34 5.62 -12.44
CA PHE A 163 1.46 6.33 -13.38
C PHE A 163 2.19 7.53 -14.00
N ASN A 164 2.45 7.45 -15.29
CA ASN A 164 3.17 8.51 -16.01
C ASN A 164 2.26 9.70 -16.36
N ASP A 165 2.87 10.79 -16.83
CA ASP A 165 2.17 12.05 -17.13
C ASP A 165 1.04 11.89 -18.14
N LYS A 166 1.22 11.10 -19.22
CA LYS A 166 0.15 10.84 -20.19
C LYS A 166 -1.05 10.12 -19.56
N GLN A 167 -0.80 9.19 -18.65
CA GLN A 167 -1.87 8.49 -17.93
C GLN A 167 -2.60 9.42 -16.95
N ARG A 168 -1.85 10.30 -16.26
CA ARG A 168 -2.40 11.33 -15.35
C ARG A 168 -3.28 12.30 -16.12
N GLU A 169 -2.79 12.84 -17.23
CA GLU A 169 -3.56 13.72 -18.11
C GLU A 169 -4.82 13.05 -18.66
N ALA A 170 -4.72 11.78 -19.09
CA ALA A 170 -5.86 11.02 -19.59
C ALA A 170 -6.93 10.78 -18.50
N LEU A 171 -6.52 10.54 -17.26
CA LEU A 171 -7.43 10.42 -16.12
C LEU A 171 -8.11 11.74 -15.77
N ILE A 172 -7.34 12.83 -15.69
CA ILE A 172 -7.89 14.18 -15.46
C ILE A 172 -8.89 14.54 -16.56
N LYS A 173 -8.55 14.24 -17.83
CA LYS A 173 -9.45 14.46 -18.96
C LYS A 173 -10.75 13.65 -18.81
N ALA A 174 -10.66 12.35 -18.52
CA ALA A 174 -11.84 11.50 -18.35
C ALA A 174 -12.74 11.97 -17.18
N ALA A 175 -12.16 12.44 -16.08
CA ALA A 175 -12.90 13.03 -14.97
C ALA A 175 -13.58 14.35 -15.36
N ASN A 176 -12.87 15.24 -16.05
CA ASN A 176 -13.43 16.50 -16.55
C ASN A 176 -14.59 16.26 -17.52
N ASP A 177 -14.46 15.28 -18.42
CA ASP A 177 -15.53 14.85 -19.34
C ASP A 177 -16.72 14.21 -18.60
N ALA A 178 -16.49 13.68 -17.39
CA ALA A 178 -17.53 13.20 -16.47
C ALA A 178 -18.19 14.34 -15.66
N GLY A 179 -17.67 15.57 -15.78
CA GLY A 179 -18.13 16.73 -15.01
C GLY A 179 -17.58 16.80 -13.59
N LEU A 180 -16.43 16.17 -13.34
CA LEU A 180 -15.76 16.10 -12.05
C LEU A 180 -14.40 16.81 -12.11
N GLU A 181 -14.23 17.87 -11.31
CA GLU A 181 -12.95 18.56 -11.15
C GLU A 181 -11.98 17.69 -10.33
N ILE A 182 -10.74 17.52 -10.81
CA ILE A 182 -9.70 16.85 -10.03
C ILE A 182 -8.88 17.88 -9.28
N LEU A 183 -9.04 17.92 -7.96
CA LEU A 183 -8.25 18.80 -7.09
C LEU A 183 -6.80 18.32 -7.02
N GLN A 184 -6.60 17.00 -6.86
CA GLN A 184 -5.26 16.42 -6.78
C GLN A 184 -5.28 14.94 -7.16
N LEU A 185 -4.17 14.47 -7.75
CA LEU A 185 -3.85 13.05 -7.84
C LEU A 185 -2.83 12.69 -6.76
N VAL A 186 -3.18 11.78 -5.85
CA VAL A 186 -2.30 11.31 -4.77
C VAL A 186 -1.82 9.89 -5.03
N SER A 187 -0.61 9.54 -4.59
CA SER A 187 -0.15 8.16 -4.78
C SER A 187 -0.86 7.20 -3.81
N ASP A 188 -1.19 6.00 -4.28
CA ASP A 188 -1.80 4.93 -3.48
C ASP A 188 -1.13 4.69 -2.11
N PRO A 189 0.21 4.56 -1.99
CA PRO A 189 0.84 4.33 -0.69
C PRO A 189 0.73 5.53 0.27
N VAL A 190 0.78 6.75 -0.24
CA VAL A 190 0.61 7.98 0.57
C VAL A 190 -0.84 8.10 1.06
N ALA A 191 -1.81 7.77 0.22
CA ALA A 191 -3.22 7.75 0.65
C ALA A 191 -3.44 6.70 1.76
N ALA A 192 -2.85 5.51 1.63
CA ALA A 192 -2.92 4.49 2.66
C ALA A 192 -2.27 4.94 3.99
N MET A 193 -1.12 5.62 3.96
CA MET A 193 -0.47 6.22 5.13
C MET A 193 -1.38 7.25 5.82
N LEU A 194 -1.92 8.19 5.04
CA LEU A 194 -2.78 9.26 5.54
C LEU A 194 -4.03 8.72 6.23
N ALA A 195 -4.60 7.62 5.73
CA ALA A 195 -5.76 6.99 6.36
C ALA A 195 -5.51 6.51 7.79
N TYR A 196 -4.27 6.09 8.11
CA TYR A 196 -3.90 5.68 9.46
C TYR A 196 -3.53 6.87 10.34
N ASP A 197 -2.75 7.81 9.81
CA ASP A 197 -2.17 8.91 10.57
C ASP A 197 -3.15 10.07 10.82
N ALA A 198 -4.21 10.22 10.01
CA ALA A 198 -5.24 11.26 10.20
C ALA A 198 -6.34 10.87 11.20
N ARG A 199 -6.26 9.67 11.81
CA ARG A 199 -7.26 9.25 12.79
C ARG A 199 -7.11 10.04 14.09
N PRO A 200 -8.20 10.31 14.83
CA PRO A 200 -8.12 11.07 16.09
C PRO A 200 -7.19 10.45 17.13
N GLU A 201 -7.07 9.12 17.15
CA GLU A 201 -6.18 8.39 18.06
C GLU A 201 -4.72 8.32 17.60
N ALA A 202 -4.41 8.79 16.39
CA ALA A 202 -3.06 8.69 15.83
C ALA A 202 -2.10 9.69 16.50
N THR A 203 -0.88 9.21 16.75
CA THR A 203 0.23 10.03 17.21
C THR A 203 1.21 10.23 16.06
N THR A 204 1.64 11.48 15.87
CA THR A 204 2.71 11.77 14.90
C THR A 204 4.03 11.25 15.45
N GLU A 205 4.55 10.20 14.80
CA GLU A 205 5.80 9.54 15.15
C GLU A 205 6.69 9.40 13.91
N ASP A 206 8.01 9.50 14.12
CA ASP A 206 8.97 9.24 13.05
C ASP A 206 9.11 7.71 12.89
N LYS A 207 8.70 7.18 11.73
CA LYS A 207 8.66 5.73 11.44
C LYS A 207 8.97 5.43 9.98
N ILE A 208 9.61 4.30 9.70
CA ILE A 208 9.75 3.75 8.35
C ILE A 208 8.66 2.70 8.15
N VAL A 209 7.87 2.88 7.09
CA VAL A 209 6.69 2.06 6.84
C VAL A 209 6.81 1.37 5.49
N VAL A 210 6.51 0.08 5.46
CA VAL A 210 6.25 -0.65 4.22
C VAL A 210 4.75 -0.59 3.94
N VAL A 211 4.35 -0.06 2.79
CA VAL A 211 2.97 -0.15 2.31
C VAL A 211 2.90 -1.25 1.26
N ALA A 212 2.18 -2.33 1.57
CA ALA A 212 1.95 -3.46 0.68
C ALA A 212 0.51 -3.39 0.12
N ASP A 213 0.36 -2.86 -1.09
CA ASP A 213 -0.90 -2.87 -1.84
C ASP A 213 -1.01 -4.14 -2.69
N LEU A 214 -1.77 -5.10 -2.20
CA LEU A 214 -1.96 -6.39 -2.86
C LEU A 214 -3.32 -6.39 -3.57
N GLY A 215 -3.30 -6.04 -4.85
CA GLY A 215 -4.48 -5.84 -5.68
C GLY A 215 -4.98 -7.10 -6.38
N GLY A 216 -5.86 -6.89 -7.37
CA GLY A 216 -6.46 -7.96 -8.18
C GLY A 216 -5.57 -8.39 -9.35
N THR A 217 -5.11 -7.45 -10.17
CA THR A 217 -4.28 -7.69 -11.38
C THR A 217 -2.84 -7.22 -11.25
N ARG A 218 -2.47 -6.66 -10.10
CA ARG A 218 -1.12 -6.18 -9.78
C ARG A 218 -0.93 -6.09 -8.28
N SER A 219 0.32 -6.07 -7.86
CA SER A 219 0.72 -5.76 -6.49
C SER A 219 1.81 -4.70 -6.49
N ASP A 220 1.67 -3.73 -5.61
CA ASP A 220 2.56 -2.58 -5.49
C ASP A 220 3.06 -2.49 -4.06
N VAL A 221 4.38 -2.39 -3.88
CA VAL A 221 4.96 -2.22 -2.53
C VAL A 221 5.84 -0.99 -2.53
N ALA A 222 5.73 -0.17 -1.49
CA ALA A 222 6.53 1.02 -1.28
C ALA A 222 7.14 1.03 0.12
N VAL A 223 8.37 1.51 0.23
CA VAL A 223 8.98 1.88 1.51
C VAL A 223 8.87 3.40 1.66
N VAL A 224 8.32 3.86 2.77
CA VAL A 224 8.00 5.27 3.04
C VAL A 224 8.61 5.70 4.37
N ALA A 225 9.40 6.77 4.36
CA ALA A 225 9.78 7.47 5.59
C ALA A 225 8.68 8.44 5.99
N SER A 226 8.04 8.20 7.13
CA SER A 226 7.13 9.17 7.77
C SER A 226 7.92 9.96 8.79
N ARG A 227 8.01 11.28 8.60
CA ARG A 227 8.78 12.19 9.46
C ARG A 227 7.96 13.44 9.76
N GLY A 228 7.50 13.57 11.00
CA GLY A 228 6.69 14.72 11.42
C GLY A 228 5.41 14.91 10.61
N GLY A 229 4.78 13.82 10.17
CA GLY A 229 3.56 13.85 9.36
C GLY A 229 3.76 14.07 7.86
N MET A 230 5.01 14.14 7.38
CA MET A 230 5.34 14.16 5.95
C MET A 230 5.82 12.78 5.49
N TYR A 231 5.47 12.42 4.25
CA TYR A 231 5.74 11.10 3.69
C TYR A 231 6.69 11.19 2.51
N THR A 232 7.86 10.57 2.63
CA THR A 232 8.84 10.45 1.55
C THR A 232 8.94 9.00 1.10
N VAL A 233 8.63 8.74 -0.17
CA VAL A 233 8.79 7.41 -0.77
C VAL A 233 10.27 7.16 -1.05
N LEU A 234 10.85 6.12 -0.43
CA LEU A 234 12.26 5.74 -0.58
C LEU A 234 12.47 4.78 -1.75
N ALA A 235 11.60 3.79 -1.88
CA ALA A 235 11.64 2.82 -2.98
C ALA A 235 10.25 2.27 -3.29
N THR A 236 10.04 1.84 -4.53
CA THR A 236 8.82 1.13 -4.96
C THR A 236 9.16 -0.10 -5.80
N ALA A 237 8.28 -1.10 -5.77
CA ALA A 237 8.28 -2.26 -6.64
C ALA A 237 6.85 -2.53 -7.15
N HIS A 238 6.75 -3.02 -8.39
CA HIS A 238 5.49 -3.25 -9.10
C HIS A 238 5.54 -4.65 -9.70
N ASP A 239 4.56 -5.48 -9.39
CA ASP A 239 4.48 -6.86 -9.82
C ASP A 239 3.13 -7.18 -10.46
N TYR A 240 3.17 -7.91 -11.57
CA TYR A 240 2.00 -8.31 -12.37
C TYR A 240 1.86 -9.84 -12.50
N GLU A 241 2.60 -10.61 -11.70
CA GLU A 241 2.54 -12.09 -11.68
C GLU A 241 1.89 -12.61 -10.38
N PHE A 242 2.17 -11.94 -9.25
CA PHE A 242 1.68 -12.28 -7.93
C PHE A 242 0.60 -11.26 -7.52
N HIS A 243 -0.66 -11.64 -7.67
CA HIS A 243 -1.82 -10.81 -7.36
C HIS A 243 -3.09 -11.65 -7.17
N GLY A 244 -4.21 -11.01 -6.83
CA GLY A 244 -5.47 -11.67 -6.47
C GLY A 244 -6.05 -12.62 -7.53
N VAL A 245 -5.94 -12.27 -8.82
CA VAL A 245 -6.38 -13.13 -9.94
C VAL A 245 -5.56 -14.41 -10.04
N GLN A 246 -4.28 -14.39 -9.67
CA GLN A 246 -3.46 -15.60 -9.64
C GLN A 246 -3.89 -16.55 -8.51
N LEU A 247 -4.37 -16.01 -7.39
CA LEU A 247 -4.99 -16.81 -6.32
C LEU A 247 -6.34 -17.40 -6.77
N ASP A 248 -7.12 -16.67 -7.58
CA ASP A 248 -8.34 -17.21 -8.19
C ASP A 248 -7.98 -18.39 -9.12
N GLN A 249 -6.95 -18.25 -9.95
CA GLN A 249 -6.47 -19.30 -10.84
C GLN A 249 -6.07 -20.59 -10.10
N VAL A 250 -5.42 -20.47 -8.93
CA VAL A 250 -5.08 -21.62 -8.08
C VAL A 250 -6.33 -22.41 -7.66
N LEU A 251 -7.40 -21.72 -7.25
CA LEU A 251 -8.67 -22.36 -6.89
C LEU A 251 -9.39 -22.92 -8.13
N MET A 252 -9.37 -22.20 -9.25
CA MET A 252 -9.93 -22.67 -10.52
C MET A 252 -9.29 -24.00 -10.93
N ASP A 253 -7.96 -24.11 -10.87
CA ASP A 253 -7.25 -25.35 -11.22
C ASP A 253 -7.50 -26.48 -10.23
N HIS A 254 -7.66 -26.17 -8.94
CA HIS A 254 -8.03 -27.15 -7.93
C HIS A 254 -9.41 -27.77 -8.22
N PHE A 255 -10.44 -26.93 -8.39
CA PHE A 255 -11.81 -27.39 -8.60
C PHE A 255 -12.04 -27.95 -10.01
N ALA A 256 -11.33 -27.45 -11.03
CA ALA A 256 -11.37 -28.06 -12.36
C ALA A 256 -10.86 -29.51 -12.33
N LYS A 257 -9.79 -29.79 -11.59
CA LYS A 257 -9.28 -31.17 -11.43
C LYS A 257 -10.30 -32.07 -10.73
N GLU A 258 -10.97 -31.58 -9.70
CA GLU A 258 -12.04 -32.34 -9.03
C GLU A 258 -13.23 -32.61 -9.96
N PHE A 259 -13.64 -31.60 -10.72
CA PHE A 259 -14.72 -31.74 -11.70
C PHE A 259 -14.37 -32.75 -12.81
N ILE A 260 -13.16 -32.65 -13.39
CA ILE A 260 -12.67 -33.60 -14.40
C ILE A 260 -12.67 -35.03 -13.83
N LYS A 261 -12.21 -35.21 -12.59
CA LYS A 261 -12.21 -36.53 -11.94
C LYS A 261 -13.62 -37.11 -11.78
N LYS A 262 -14.64 -36.26 -11.55
CA LYS A 262 -16.03 -36.69 -11.30
C LYS A 262 -16.85 -36.86 -12.59
N HIS A 263 -16.59 -36.03 -13.60
CA HIS A 263 -17.45 -35.91 -14.79
C HIS A 263 -16.70 -36.14 -16.12
N ASN A 264 -15.40 -36.42 -16.09
CA ASN A 264 -14.55 -36.65 -17.27
C ASN A 264 -14.63 -35.54 -18.33
N THR A 265 -14.85 -34.30 -17.89
CA THR A 265 -15.08 -33.12 -18.73
C THR A 265 -14.26 -31.96 -18.17
N ASP A 266 -13.55 -31.19 -19.00
CA ASP A 266 -12.75 -30.05 -18.54
C ASP A 266 -13.54 -28.72 -18.65
N PRO A 267 -13.95 -28.10 -17.53
CA PRO A 267 -14.75 -26.88 -17.55
C PRO A 267 -13.95 -25.66 -18.03
N ARG A 268 -12.62 -25.78 -18.17
CA ARG A 268 -11.76 -24.68 -18.65
C ARG A 268 -11.74 -24.57 -20.17
N SER A 269 -12.18 -25.60 -20.87
CA SER A 269 -12.23 -25.64 -22.34
C SER A 269 -13.33 -24.76 -22.95
N ASN A 270 -14.34 -24.39 -22.15
CA ASN A 270 -15.47 -23.56 -22.58
C ASN A 270 -15.40 -22.19 -21.90
N ALA A 271 -15.50 -21.11 -22.67
CA ALA A 271 -15.37 -19.74 -22.16
C ALA A 271 -16.43 -19.40 -21.09
N LYS A 272 -17.68 -19.86 -21.25
CA LYS A 272 -18.77 -19.62 -20.30
C LYS A 272 -18.54 -20.40 -19.01
N SER A 273 -18.14 -21.66 -19.11
CA SER A 273 -17.77 -22.50 -17.96
C SER A 273 -16.58 -21.92 -17.19
N LEU A 274 -15.55 -21.45 -17.91
CA LEU A 274 -14.39 -20.78 -17.32
C LEU A 274 -14.76 -19.49 -16.60
N ALA A 275 -15.68 -18.68 -17.15
CA ALA A 275 -16.17 -17.47 -16.51
C ALA A 275 -16.93 -17.78 -15.21
N LYS A 276 -17.81 -18.79 -15.21
CA LYS A 276 -18.49 -19.27 -13.99
C LYS A 276 -17.48 -19.75 -12.94
N LEU A 277 -16.49 -20.57 -13.36
CA LEU A 277 -15.45 -21.10 -12.49
C LEU A 277 -14.63 -20.00 -11.83
N ARG A 278 -14.28 -18.95 -12.58
CA ARG A 278 -13.55 -17.77 -12.08
C ARG A 278 -14.38 -17.00 -11.05
N GLN A 279 -15.65 -16.72 -11.36
CA GLN A 279 -16.53 -15.97 -10.45
C GLN A 279 -16.70 -16.69 -9.11
N GLU A 280 -16.94 -18.01 -9.16
CA GLU A 280 -17.10 -18.80 -7.94
C GLU A 280 -15.77 -18.93 -7.18
N SER A 281 -14.63 -19.05 -7.88
CA SER A 281 -13.31 -19.12 -7.24
C SER A 281 -12.97 -17.85 -6.46
N GLU A 282 -13.28 -16.68 -7.03
CA GLU A 282 -13.11 -15.40 -6.33
C GLU A 282 -14.02 -15.32 -5.09
N ALA A 283 -15.27 -15.77 -5.19
CA ALA A 283 -16.21 -15.79 -4.07
C ALA A 283 -15.73 -16.74 -2.94
N THR A 284 -15.33 -17.96 -3.29
CA THR A 284 -14.76 -18.93 -2.34
C THR A 284 -13.48 -18.39 -1.69
N LYS A 285 -12.58 -17.75 -2.45
CA LYS A 285 -11.36 -17.11 -1.92
C LYS A 285 -11.68 -16.05 -0.85
N LYS A 286 -12.67 -15.19 -1.13
CA LYS A 286 -13.13 -14.16 -0.18
C LYS A 286 -13.73 -14.81 1.07
N ALA A 287 -14.57 -15.83 0.91
CA ALA A 287 -15.16 -16.57 2.03
C ALA A 287 -14.08 -17.20 2.93
N LEU A 288 -13.00 -17.73 2.36
CA LEU A 288 -11.86 -18.29 3.11
C LEU A 288 -11.06 -17.25 3.91
N SER A 289 -11.18 -15.96 3.59
CA SER A 289 -10.56 -14.90 4.41
C SER A 289 -11.33 -14.68 5.71
N LEU A 290 -12.65 -14.94 5.70
CA LEU A 290 -13.52 -14.82 6.87
C LEU A 290 -13.62 -16.13 7.67
N GLY A 291 -13.82 -17.26 6.98
CA GLY A 291 -14.02 -18.58 7.59
C GLY A 291 -12.86 -19.54 7.34
N THR A 292 -12.81 -20.64 8.09
CA THR A 292 -11.82 -21.72 7.91
C THR A 292 -12.21 -22.75 6.86
N ASN A 293 -13.44 -22.67 6.33
CA ASN A 293 -13.97 -23.54 5.29
C ASN A 293 -14.92 -22.73 4.39
N ALA A 294 -15.01 -23.09 3.11
CA ALA A 294 -15.89 -22.44 2.14
C ALA A 294 -16.48 -23.46 1.16
N GLN A 295 -17.75 -23.26 0.82
CA GLN A 295 -18.42 -23.98 -0.27
C GLN A 295 -17.95 -23.41 -1.61
N PHE A 296 -17.85 -24.28 -2.60
CA PHE A 296 -17.72 -23.94 -4.01
C PHE A 296 -18.87 -24.63 -4.75
N SER A 297 -19.80 -23.87 -5.33
CA SER A 297 -20.95 -24.46 -6.00
C SER A 297 -21.32 -23.72 -7.28
N VAL A 298 -21.41 -24.45 -8.39
CA VAL A 298 -21.80 -23.90 -9.70
C VAL A 298 -22.82 -24.80 -10.37
N GLU A 299 -24.00 -24.24 -10.66
CA GLU A 299 -25.02 -24.90 -11.46
C GLU A 299 -24.63 -24.94 -12.94
N SER A 300 -24.85 -26.10 -13.57
CA SER A 300 -24.56 -26.37 -14.97
C SER A 300 -23.19 -25.81 -15.37
N LEU A 301 -22.14 -26.27 -14.67
CA LEU A 301 -20.77 -25.77 -14.85
C LEU A 301 -20.28 -26.10 -16.25
N ALA A 302 -20.35 -27.37 -16.67
CA ALA A 302 -20.02 -27.83 -18.02
C ALA A 302 -20.88 -29.04 -18.40
N ASP A 303 -21.28 -29.14 -19.67
CA ASP A 303 -22.08 -30.24 -20.24
C ASP A 303 -23.35 -30.61 -19.46
N GLY A 304 -23.96 -29.61 -18.82
CA GLY A 304 -25.17 -29.79 -18.01
C GLY A 304 -24.92 -30.32 -16.59
N PHE A 305 -23.68 -30.65 -16.23
CA PHE A 305 -23.34 -31.13 -14.90
C PHE A 305 -23.20 -29.99 -13.89
N ASP A 306 -23.87 -30.14 -12.76
CA ASP A 306 -23.65 -29.31 -11.58
C ASP A 306 -22.36 -29.72 -10.86
N PHE A 307 -21.72 -28.76 -10.22
CA PHE A 307 -20.56 -29.01 -9.37
C PHE A 307 -20.75 -28.40 -8.00
N SER A 308 -20.46 -29.17 -6.96
CA SER A 308 -20.43 -28.70 -5.60
C SER A 308 -19.32 -29.41 -4.84
N SER A 309 -18.49 -28.64 -4.14
CA SER A 309 -17.36 -29.12 -3.33
C SER A 309 -17.13 -28.15 -2.16
N THR A 310 -16.21 -28.50 -1.27
CA THR A 310 -15.78 -27.64 -0.16
C THR A 310 -14.26 -27.62 -0.09
N ILE A 311 -13.69 -26.50 0.32
CA ILE A 311 -12.26 -26.39 0.60
C ILE A 311 -12.05 -25.73 1.96
N ASN A 312 -11.15 -26.30 2.76
CA ASN A 312 -10.70 -25.65 3.99
C ASN A 312 -9.53 -24.69 3.72
N ARG A 313 -9.34 -23.71 4.61
CA ARG A 313 -8.32 -22.66 4.46
C ARG A 313 -6.91 -23.24 4.37
N LEU A 314 -6.56 -24.25 5.18
CA LEU A 314 -5.24 -24.88 5.12
C LEU A 314 -4.97 -25.51 3.74
N ARG A 315 -5.98 -26.14 3.13
CA ARG A 315 -5.85 -26.71 1.79
C ARG A 315 -5.63 -25.64 0.74
N TYR A 316 -6.40 -24.55 0.79
CA TYR A 316 -6.16 -23.38 -0.05
C TYR A 316 -4.75 -22.83 0.12
N GLU A 317 -4.31 -22.65 1.37
CA GLU A 317 -2.98 -22.12 1.66
C GLU A 317 -1.85 -23.00 1.12
N MET A 318 -2.01 -24.33 1.17
CA MET A 318 -1.05 -25.26 0.57
C MET A 318 -0.95 -25.11 -0.94
N VAL A 319 -2.08 -25.00 -1.65
CA VAL A 319 -2.08 -24.89 -3.12
C VAL A 319 -1.67 -23.48 -3.59
N ALA A 320 -1.90 -22.45 -2.77
CA ALA A 320 -1.56 -21.05 -3.06
C ALA A 320 -0.14 -20.65 -2.60
N ARG A 321 0.61 -21.56 -1.97
CA ARG A 321 1.93 -21.30 -1.35
C ARG A 321 2.88 -20.52 -2.25
N LYS A 322 3.03 -20.92 -3.52
CA LYS A 322 3.94 -20.26 -4.49
C LYS A 322 3.59 -18.78 -4.70
N VAL A 323 2.30 -18.45 -4.74
CA VAL A 323 1.82 -17.08 -4.93
C VAL A 323 2.09 -16.26 -3.66
N PHE A 324 1.86 -16.84 -2.47
CA PHE A 324 2.17 -16.17 -1.21
C PHE A 324 3.65 -15.88 -1.03
N GLU A 325 4.53 -16.83 -1.39
CA GLU A 325 5.98 -16.61 -1.39
C GLU A 325 6.39 -15.51 -2.39
N GLY A 326 5.62 -15.30 -3.47
CA GLY A 326 5.78 -14.17 -4.37
C GLY A 326 5.60 -12.82 -3.67
N PHE A 327 4.53 -12.67 -2.88
CA PHE A 327 4.33 -11.47 -2.07
C PHE A 327 5.46 -11.23 -1.06
N ASN A 328 5.93 -12.29 -0.40
CA ASN A 328 7.05 -12.20 0.54
C ASN A 328 8.30 -11.63 -0.14
N ARG A 329 8.70 -12.23 -1.28
CA ARG A 329 9.85 -11.75 -2.06
C ARG A 329 9.69 -10.32 -2.54
N LEU A 330 8.48 -9.93 -2.94
CA LEU A 330 8.20 -8.56 -3.38
C LEU A 330 8.47 -7.56 -2.24
N VAL A 331 7.99 -7.85 -1.03
CA VAL A 331 8.21 -7.00 0.15
C VAL A 331 9.69 -6.94 0.54
N GLU A 332 10.37 -8.08 0.64
CA GLU A 332 11.81 -8.13 0.96
C GLU A 332 12.64 -7.38 -0.09
N SER A 333 12.29 -7.52 -1.37
CA SER A 333 13.01 -6.87 -2.47
C SER A 333 12.92 -5.35 -2.41
N VAL A 334 11.78 -4.78 -2.01
CA VAL A 334 11.62 -3.32 -1.94
C VAL A 334 12.32 -2.73 -0.72
N VAL A 335 12.33 -3.44 0.41
CA VAL A 335 13.10 -3.06 1.60
C VAL A 335 14.58 -3.00 1.25
N LYS A 336 15.10 -4.05 0.58
CA LYS A 336 16.48 -4.07 0.08
C LYS A 336 16.74 -2.97 -0.96
N LYS A 337 15.80 -2.69 -1.85
CA LYS A 337 15.91 -1.61 -2.85
C LYS A 337 15.98 -0.22 -2.21
N ALA A 338 15.36 -0.05 -1.04
CA ALA A 338 15.49 1.16 -0.22
C ALA A 338 16.82 1.22 0.56
N GLU A 339 17.72 0.26 0.36
CA GLU A 339 18.99 0.13 1.10
C GLU A 339 18.79 -0.04 2.62
N LEU A 340 17.66 -0.62 3.01
CA LEU A 340 17.29 -0.91 4.40
C LEU A 340 17.29 -2.41 4.68
N ASP A 341 17.26 -2.77 5.96
CA ASP A 341 16.98 -4.11 6.43
C ASP A 341 15.55 -4.25 6.97
N VAL A 342 15.03 -5.48 7.08
CA VAL A 342 13.72 -5.74 7.73
C VAL A 342 13.71 -5.26 9.19
N LEU A 343 14.86 -5.22 9.85
CA LEU A 343 15.03 -4.66 11.20
C LEU A 343 14.91 -3.12 11.26
N ASP A 344 14.91 -2.44 10.13
CA ASP A 344 14.71 -0.99 10.04
C ASP A 344 13.25 -0.58 9.85
N ILE A 345 12.35 -1.53 9.59
CA ILE A 345 10.93 -1.26 9.35
C ILE A 345 10.18 -1.23 10.69
N ASP A 346 9.45 -0.14 10.93
CA ASP A 346 8.66 0.04 12.16
C ASP A 346 7.22 -0.46 11.99
N GLU A 347 6.68 -0.35 10.77
CA GLU A 347 5.28 -0.66 10.48
C GLU A 347 5.11 -1.20 9.05
N VAL A 348 4.15 -2.12 8.88
CA VAL A 348 3.72 -2.64 7.59
C VAL A 348 2.23 -2.38 7.45
N ILE A 349 1.85 -1.51 6.52
CA ILE A 349 0.45 -1.24 6.16
C ILE A 349 0.05 -2.15 5.01
N MET A 350 -0.88 -3.07 5.27
CA MET A 350 -1.44 -3.93 4.23
C MET A 350 -2.70 -3.27 3.65
N CYS A 351 -2.71 -3.01 2.34
CA CYS A 351 -3.85 -2.49 1.61
C CYS A 351 -4.13 -3.31 0.35
N GLY A 352 -5.25 -3.04 -0.33
CA GLY A 352 -5.72 -3.82 -1.47
C GLY A 352 -6.56 -5.03 -1.06
N GLY A 353 -7.37 -5.54 -1.99
CA GLY A 353 -8.34 -6.62 -1.72
C GLY A 353 -7.69 -7.95 -1.29
N THR A 354 -6.50 -8.25 -1.79
CA THR A 354 -5.81 -9.51 -1.47
C THR A 354 -5.23 -9.51 -0.05
N SER A 355 -4.99 -8.32 0.52
CA SER A 355 -4.48 -8.14 1.89
C SER A 355 -5.46 -8.55 3.01
N HIS A 356 -6.70 -8.88 2.68
CA HIS A 356 -7.63 -9.55 3.60
C HIS A 356 -7.21 -10.99 3.94
N THR A 357 -6.34 -11.60 3.13
CA THR A 357 -5.93 -13.01 3.29
C THR A 357 -5.08 -13.18 4.56
N PRO A 358 -5.57 -13.90 5.60
CA PRO A 358 -4.86 -13.98 6.89
C PRO A 358 -3.46 -14.60 6.78
N ARG A 359 -3.27 -15.54 5.84
CA ARG A 359 -1.97 -16.18 5.62
C ARG A 359 -0.88 -15.20 5.20
N ILE A 360 -1.23 -14.19 4.38
CA ILE A 360 -0.25 -13.22 3.90
C ILE A 360 0.20 -12.34 5.08
N ALA A 361 -0.73 -11.86 5.91
CA ALA A 361 -0.40 -11.09 7.10
C ALA A 361 0.49 -11.87 8.08
N ASN A 362 0.20 -13.16 8.29
CA ASN A 362 1.03 -14.04 9.12
C ASN A 362 2.42 -14.28 8.52
N ASN A 363 2.53 -14.44 7.19
CA ASN A 363 3.83 -14.56 6.54
C ASN A 363 4.65 -13.27 6.73
N LEU A 364 4.07 -12.09 6.53
CA LEU A 364 4.76 -10.82 6.74
C LEU A 364 5.19 -10.66 8.20
N ARG A 365 4.34 -11.03 9.17
CA ARG A 365 4.73 -11.04 10.59
C ARG A 365 5.95 -11.91 10.87
N ASN A 366 6.17 -12.97 10.11
CA ASN A 366 7.35 -13.84 10.28
C ASN A 366 8.60 -13.29 9.58
N ILE A 367 8.46 -12.37 8.61
CA ILE A 367 9.58 -11.71 7.92
C ILE A 367 10.17 -10.60 8.79
N PHE A 368 9.32 -9.87 9.49
CA PHE A 368 9.70 -8.70 10.28
C PHE A 368 9.91 -9.04 11.77
N PRO A 369 10.74 -8.29 12.51
CA PRO A 369 10.89 -8.51 13.95
C PRO A 369 9.58 -8.20 14.68
N GLU A 370 9.41 -8.76 15.89
CA GLU A 370 8.21 -8.56 16.72
C GLU A 370 7.90 -7.10 17.06
N THR A 371 8.90 -6.22 16.98
CA THR A 371 8.73 -4.77 17.15
C THR A 371 7.97 -4.10 16.01
N THR A 372 7.90 -4.75 14.84
CA THR A 372 7.24 -4.23 13.64
C THR A 372 5.74 -4.43 13.73
N LYS A 373 4.98 -3.35 13.59
CA LYS A 373 3.51 -3.42 13.60
C LYS A 373 3.00 -3.89 12.25
N ILE A 374 2.28 -5.01 12.20
CA ILE A 374 1.61 -5.49 10.97
C ILE A 374 0.15 -5.06 10.98
N GLN A 375 -0.19 -4.02 10.21
CA GLN A 375 -1.54 -3.48 10.13
C GLN A 375 -2.39 -4.28 9.14
N ALA A 376 -3.01 -5.34 9.64
CA ALA A 376 -4.01 -6.13 8.93
C ALA A 376 -5.08 -6.66 9.92
N PRO A 377 -6.33 -6.92 9.49
CA PRO A 377 -7.39 -7.40 10.39
C PRO A 377 -7.05 -8.70 11.13
N ALA A 378 -6.22 -9.56 10.53
CA ALA A 378 -5.81 -10.83 11.12
C ALA A 378 -4.73 -10.70 12.21
N THR A 379 -4.03 -9.55 12.27
CA THR A 379 -2.90 -9.31 13.17
C THR A 379 -3.14 -8.18 14.16
N THR A 380 -4.06 -7.25 13.87
CA THR A 380 -4.33 -6.07 14.69
C THR A 380 -5.80 -5.66 14.62
N THR A 381 -6.43 -5.45 15.77
CA THR A 381 -7.86 -5.11 15.89
C THR A 381 -8.18 -3.67 15.49
N THR A 382 -7.20 -2.78 15.50
CA THR A 382 -7.31 -1.37 15.09
C THR A 382 -6.95 -1.13 13.63
N ALA A 383 -6.71 -2.20 12.86
CA ALA A 383 -6.37 -2.10 11.44
C ALA A 383 -7.58 -1.62 10.64
N ILE A 384 -7.34 -0.68 9.73
CA ILE A 384 -8.34 -0.26 8.75
C ILE A 384 -8.59 -1.42 7.78
N ASN A 385 -9.83 -1.56 7.31
CA ASN A 385 -10.15 -2.49 6.22
C ASN A 385 -9.16 -2.27 5.05
N PRO A 386 -8.35 -3.27 4.65
CA PRO A 386 -7.33 -3.12 3.61
C PRO A 386 -7.86 -2.58 2.28
N SER A 387 -9.12 -2.85 1.95
CA SER A 387 -9.78 -2.37 0.72
C SER A 387 -10.30 -0.93 0.81
N GLU A 388 -10.18 -0.28 1.97
CA GLU A 388 -10.69 1.07 2.20
C GLU A 388 -9.57 2.07 2.52
N ALA A 389 -8.34 1.62 2.79
CA ALA A 389 -7.25 2.49 3.22
C ALA A 389 -6.98 3.63 2.22
N GLN A 390 -6.89 3.31 0.92
CA GLN A 390 -6.58 4.30 -0.11
C GLN A 390 -7.69 5.35 -0.26
N VAL A 391 -8.95 4.90 -0.38
CA VAL A 391 -10.07 5.81 -0.60
C VAL A 391 -10.32 6.71 0.61
N ARG A 392 -10.10 6.19 1.83
CA ARG A 392 -10.15 6.99 3.06
C ARG A 392 -9.09 8.09 3.05
N GLY A 393 -7.85 7.76 2.68
CA GLY A 393 -6.78 8.73 2.50
C GLY A 393 -7.11 9.81 1.47
N ALA A 394 -7.68 9.41 0.32
CA ALA A 394 -8.11 10.35 -0.71
C ALA A 394 -9.19 11.31 -0.19
N ALA A 395 -10.17 10.82 0.58
CA ALA A 395 -11.22 11.65 1.14
C ALA A 395 -10.69 12.64 2.19
N LEU A 396 -9.76 12.19 3.05
CA LEU A 396 -9.07 13.06 4.01
C LEU A 396 -8.28 14.16 3.29
N GLN A 397 -7.52 13.80 2.24
CA GLN A 397 -6.81 14.78 1.45
C GLN A 397 -7.77 15.77 0.77
N ALA A 398 -8.87 15.28 0.21
CA ALA A 398 -9.89 16.13 -0.42
C ALA A 398 -10.46 17.15 0.57
N SER A 399 -10.76 16.72 1.79
CA SER A 399 -11.25 17.56 2.87
C SER A 399 -10.24 18.65 3.26
N LEU A 400 -8.95 18.30 3.38
CA LEU A 400 -7.88 19.24 3.73
C LEU A 400 -7.70 20.38 2.70
N ILE A 401 -7.98 20.12 1.42
CA ILE A 401 -7.72 21.08 0.34
C ILE A 401 -9.00 21.65 -0.31
N GLN A 402 -10.19 21.32 0.21
CA GLN A 402 -11.45 21.66 -0.46
C GLN A 402 -11.66 23.18 -0.63
N GLU A 403 -11.15 23.99 0.29
CA GLU A 403 -11.28 25.46 0.28
C GLU A 403 -10.11 26.17 -0.41
N TYR A 404 -9.10 25.44 -0.89
CA TYR A 404 -7.94 26.03 -1.55
C TYR A 404 -8.24 26.37 -3.01
N GLU A 405 -7.68 27.47 -3.50
CA GLU A 405 -7.75 27.78 -4.92
C GLU A 405 -6.98 26.73 -5.74
N ALA A 406 -7.46 26.43 -6.95
CA ALA A 406 -6.80 25.44 -7.80
C ALA A 406 -5.33 25.79 -8.09
N SER A 407 -5.01 27.09 -8.19
CA SER A 407 -3.64 27.58 -8.35
C SER A 407 -2.76 27.31 -7.14
N ASP A 408 -3.32 27.37 -5.92
CA ASP A 408 -2.57 27.13 -4.69
C ASP A 408 -2.25 25.63 -4.55
N ILE A 409 -3.20 24.78 -4.95
CA ILE A 409 -3.00 23.32 -4.98
C ILE A 409 -1.92 22.96 -6.01
N ASP A 410 -2.02 23.48 -7.24
CA ASP A 410 -1.03 23.25 -8.30
C ASP A 410 0.37 23.69 -7.87
N GLN A 411 0.50 24.92 -7.35
CA GLN A 411 1.75 25.46 -6.83
C GLN A 411 2.33 24.60 -5.69
N SER A 412 1.49 24.07 -4.80
CA SER A 412 1.90 23.23 -3.68
C SER A 412 2.45 21.87 -4.11
N THR A 413 2.05 21.37 -5.29
CA THR A 413 2.57 20.11 -5.85
C THR A 413 3.83 20.30 -6.70
N HIS A 414 4.18 21.54 -7.04
CA HIS A 414 5.33 21.85 -7.88
C HIS A 414 6.63 21.31 -7.24
N PRO A 415 7.59 20.78 -8.02
CA PRO A 415 8.87 20.27 -7.51
C PRO A 415 9.64 21.27 -6.63
N ALA A 416 9.45 22.58 -6.83
CA ALA A 416 10.06 23.62 -5.99
C ALA A 416 9.58 23.60 -4.52
N VAL A 417 8.41 23.02 -4.25
CA VAL A 417 7.84 22.86 -2.90
C VAL A 417 8.11 21.45 -2.37
N THR A 418 7.92 20.43 -3.22
CA THR A 418 8.00 19.02 -2.81
C THR A 418 9.43 18.46 -2.78
N THR A 419 10.36 19.04 -3.55
CA THR A 419 11.76 18.59 -3.57
C THR A 419 12.55 19.31 -2.47
N VAL A 420 12.60 18.68 -1.29
CA VAL A 420 13.34 19.18 -0.13
C VAL A 420 14.55 18.31 0.19
N ARG A 421 15.56 18.92 0.83
CA ARG A 421 16.74 18.17 1.27
C ARG A 421 16.36 17.27 2.45
N HIS A 422 16.97 16.09 2.49
CA HIS A 422 16.81 15.13 3.58
C HIS A 422 18.17 14.91 4.25
N ILE A 423 18.20 14.74 5.57
CA ILE A 423 19.44 14.32 6.26
C ILE A 423 19.66 12.82 6.06
N SER A 424 20.89 12.42 5.76
CA SER A 424 21.23 11.01 5.52
C SER A 424 21.46 10.22 6.81
N ASN A 425 22.09 10.85 7.80
CA ASN A 425 22.36 10.25 9.12
C ASN A 425 21.39 10.81 10.16
N ALA A 426 21.09 10.02 11.18
CA ALA A 426 20.39 10.53 12.34
C ALA A 426 21.29 11.52 13.10
N ILE A 427 20.69 12.50 13.76
CA ILE A 427 21.37 13.38 14.70
C ILE A 427 20.81 13.11 16.09
N GLY A 428 21.69 12.89 17.05
CA GLY A 428 21.31 12.51 18.39
C GLY A 428 22.33 12.90 19.44
N VAL A 429 22.13 12.38 20.65
CA VAL A 429 23.03 12.60 21.79
C VAL A 429 23.61 11.29 22.27
N VAL A 430 24.83 11.37 22.81
CA VAL A 430 25.46 10.24 23.49
C VAL A 430 25.27 10.39 25.00
N THR A 431 24.75 9.34 25.64
CA THR A 431 24.69 9.23 27.09
C THR A 431 25.66 8.16 27.57
N THR A 432 26.42 8.45 28.62
CA THR A 432 27.34 7.48 29.24
C THR A 432 26.67 6.87 30.48
N GLY A 433 26.56 5.54 30.52
CA GLY A 433 26.05 4.78 31.66
C GLY A 433 27.06 4.70 32.81
N ALA A 434 26.61 4.20 33.98
CA ALA A 434 27.44 4.10 35.19
C ALA A 434 28.63 3.13 35.03
N SER A 435 28.51 2.16 34.14
CA SER A 435 29.53 1.18 33.71
C SER A 435 30.47 1.71 32.62
N GLY A 436 30.29 2.96 32.16
CA GLY A 436 31.10 3.58 31.11
C GLY A 436 30.64 3.27 29.68
N GLU A 437 29.52 2.55 29.51
CA GLU A 437 28.92 2.28 28.20
C GLU A 437 28.34 3.56 27.60
N GLU A 438 28.68 3.86 26.34
CA GLU A 438 28.10 4.98 25.61
C GLU A 438 26.92 4.50 24.75
N ALA A 439 25.75 5.07 24.96
CA ALA A 439 24.55 4.80 24.18
C ALA A 439 24.17 6.03 23.35
N PHE A 440 23.97 5.85 22.05
CA PHE A 440 23.43 6.87 21.17
C PHE A 440 21.89 6.88 21.24
N THR A 441 21.32 8.05 21.51
CA THR A 441 19.88 8.28 21.46
C THR A 441 19.57 9.19 20.27
N PRO A 442 18.89 8.69 19.21
CA PRO A 442 18.51 9.52 18.07
C PRO A 442 17.48 10.58 18.50
N ILE A 443 17.66 11.81 18.02
CA ILE A 443 16.70 12.92 18.23
C ILE A 443 16.00 13.25 16.92
N MET A 444 16.75 13.29 15.82
CA MET A 444 16.25 13.46 14.46
C MET A 444 16.69 12.25 13.65
N GLN A 445 15.72 11.51 13.11
CA GLN A 445 16.00 10.27 12.37
C GLN A 445 16.59 10.56 10.99
N SER A 446 17.28 9.57 10.40
CA SER A 446 17.65 9.63 8.98
C SER A 446 16.41 9.78 8.09
N GLU A 447 16.64 10.27 6.87
CA GLU A 447 15.59 10.59 5.89
C GLU A 447 14.58 11.62 6.41
N THR A 448 14.99 12.49 7.33
CA THR A 448 14.17 13.63 7.76
C THR A 448 14.34 14.78 6.79
N ALA A 449 13.24 15.17 6.12
CA ALA A 449 13.14 16.38 5.32
C ALA A 449 13.42 17.64 6.16
N VAL A 450 14.17 18.59 5.61
CA VAL A 450 14.52 19.85 6.29
C VAL A 450 13.84 21.06 5.62
N PRO A 451 13.46 22.13 6.37
CA PRO A 451 13.78 22.37 7.78
C PRO A 451 12.99 21.50 8.77
N ALA A 452 13.65 21.05 9.84
CA ALA A 452 13.02 20.21 10.86
C ALA A 452 13.51 20.54 12.27
N ARG A 453 12.62 20.33 13.24
CA ARG A 453 12.90 20.47 14.67
C ARG A 453 12.44 19.24 15.43
N ARG A 454 13.30 18.75 16.34
CA ARG A 454 12.97 17.68 17.28
C ARG A 454 13.47 18.03 18.68
N THR A 455 12.73 17.60 19.68
CA THR A 455 13.02 17.87 21.09
C THR A 455 12.83 16.59 21.89
N ILE A 456 13.82 16.25 22.72
CA ILE A 456 13.73 15.12 23.65
C ILE A 456 14.03 15.59 25.08
N HIS A 457 13.50 14.85 26.05
CA HIS A 457 13.83 15.03 27.47
C HIS A 457 14.56 13.81 27.99
N PHE A 458 15.67 14.02 28.71
CA PHE A 458 16.43 12.96 29.35
C PHE A 458 16.57 13.23 30.85
N PRO A 459 16.65 12.18 31.67
CA PRO A 459 16.86 12.34 33.10
C PRO A 459 18.28 12.89 33.37
N ALA A 460 18.38 13.86 34.28
CA ALA A 460 19.66 14.31 34.79
C ALA A 460 20.28 13.23 35.72
N PRO A 461 21.61 13.30 35.98
CA PRO A 461 22.25 12.47 36.99
C PRO A 461 21.50 12.54 38.33
N LYS A 462 21.40 11.41 39.04
CA LYS A 462 20.66 11.32 40.32
C LYS A 462 21.10 12.35 41.36
N GLN A 463 22.37 12.74 41.32
CA GLN A 463 22.97 13.68 42.26
C GLN A 463 22.78 15.16 41.85
N GLY A 464 22.20 15.41 40.67
CA GLY A 464 22.22 16.72 40.03
C GLY A 464 23.63 17.11 39.58
N GLY A 465 23.85 18.40 39.37
CA GLY A 465 25.16 18.97 39.03
C GLY A 465 25.30 19.39 37.56
N ASP A 466 26.55 19.39 37.09
CA ASP A 466 26.88 19.79 35.72
C ASP A 466 26.67 18.60 34.78
N VAL A 467 25.97 18.83 33.65
CA VAL A 467 25.65 17.79 32.67
C VAL A 467 26.20 18.16 31.31
N LEU A 468 26.92 17.20 30.73
CA LEU A 468 27.48 17.28 29.39
C LEU A 468 26.52 16.67 28.38
N VAL A 469 26.30 17.40 27.29
CA VAL A 469 25.47 17.00 26.16
C VAL A 469 26.35 16.96 24.93
N LYS A 470 26.69 15.75 24.49
CA LYS A 470 27.48 15.51 23.28
C LYS A 470 26.53 15.18 22.13
N VAL A 471 26.45 16.08 21.14
CA VAL A 471 25.62 15.91 19.95
C VAL A 471 26.47 15.31 18.83
N VAL A 472 26.02 14.20 18.27
CA VAL A 472 26.74 13.44 17.25
C VAL A 472 25.78 13.01 16.14
N GLU A 473 26.34 12.70 14.98
CA GLU A 473 25.65 11.91 13.95
C GLU A 473 25.64 10.43 14.34
N GLY A 474 24.65 9.68 13.85
CA GLY A 474 24.56 8.23 14.03
C GLY A 474 23.97 7.55 12.80
N GLY A 475 24.59 6.44 12.40
CA GLY A 475 24.06 5.55 11.37
C GLY A 475 23.61 4.23 11.99
N THR A 476 22.56 3.61 11.42
CA THR A 476 22.18 2.25 11.79
C THR A 476 23.11 1.24 11.10
N HIS A 477 23.36 0.12 11.78
CA HIS A 477 24.16 -0.97 11.23
C HIS A 477 23.60 -2.30 11.72
N ILE A 478 23.52 -3.28 10.82
CA ILE A 478 23.09 -4.63 11.18
C ILE A 478 24.31 -5.47 11.59
N LYS A 479 24.39 -5.81 12.87
CA LYS A 479 25.39 -6.73 13.40
C LYS A 479 24.88 -8.16 13.21
N VAL A 480 25.65 -8.96 12.47
CA VAL A 480 25.37 -10.40 12.29
C VAL A 480 26.29 -11.19 13.19
N THR A 481 25.73 -12.01 14.07
CA THR A 481 26.47 -12.90 14.97
C THR A 481 26.21 -14.34 14.57
N LYS A 482 27.25 -15.02 14.07
CA LYS A 482 27.18 -16.43 13.71
C LYS A 482 27.26 -17.30 14.98
N PRO A 483 26.43 -18.33 15.12
CA PRO A 483 26.55 -19.30 16.21
C PRO A 483 27.92 -19.98 16.19
N GLU A 484 28.47 -20.32 17.36
CA GLU A 484 29.69 -21.13 17.43
C GLU A 484 29.38 -22.55 16.94
N PRO A 485 30.21 -23.14 16.04
CA PRO A 485 29.98 -24.51 15.59
C PRO A 485 30.05 -25.46 16.79
N LYS A 486 29.00 -26.27 17.00
CA LYS A 486 29.01 -27.32 18.01
C LYS A 486 30.25 -28.21 17.80
N ALA A 487 31.01 -28.42 18.87
CA ALA A 487 32.19 -29.28 18.83
C ALA A 487 31.76 -30.69 18.40
N LYS A 488 32.43 -31.24 17.37
CA LYS A 488 32.23 -32.63 16.95
C LYS A 488 32.41 -33.56 18.16
N PRO A 489 31.55 -34.57 18.35
CA PRO A 489 31.78 -35.59 19.37
C PRO A 489 33.16 -36.20 19.16
N VAL A 490 33.95 -36.26 20.23
CA VAL A 490 35.23 -36.96 20.22
C VAL A 490 34.94 -38.45 20.05
N GLU A 491 35.32 -39.04 18.91
CA GLU A 491 35.35 -40.49 18.73
C GLU A 491 36.29 -41.11 19.77
N ASN A 492 35.73 -41.56 20.89
CA ASN A 492 36.41 -42.52 21.73
C ASN A 492 36.31 -43.88 21.05
N GLY A 493 37.37 -44.24 20.32
CA GLY A 493 37.51 -45.55 19.71
C GLY A 493 37.37 -46.67 20.74
N ASN A 494 36.26 -47.40 20.66
CA ASN A 494 36.14 -48.73 21.22
C ASN A 494 35.61 -49.65 20.11
N LYS A 495 36.49 -50.52 19.60
CA LYS A 495 36.14 -51.56 18.63
C LYS A 495 35.25 -52.60 19.29
N GLY A 496 34.05 -52.81 18.77
CA GLY A 496 33.19 -53.93 19.16
C GLY A 496 31.96 -54.10 18.26
N SER A 497 32.05 -55.06 17.35
CA SER A 497 31.01 -55.86 16.67
C SER A 497 29.85 -55.18 15.94
N ASP A 498 29.84 -55.41 14.62
CA ASP A 498 28.73 -55.78 13.73
C ASP A 498 27.30 -55.66 14.29
N ASP A 499 26.52 -54.76 13.69
CA ASP A 499 25.18 -55.05 13.13
C ASP A 499 24.82 -53.93 12.14
N GLU A 500 24.56 -54.34 10.89
CA GLU A 500 24.03 -53.50 9.81
C GLU A 500 22.52 -53.34 10.01
N ASP A 501 22.05 -52.12 10.25
CA ASP A 501 20.64 -51.75 10.04
C ASP A 501 20.57 -50.31 9.52
N ASP A 502 20.22 -50.21 8.23
CA ASP A 502 19.91 -48.99 7.50
C ASP A 502 18.73 -48.27 8.17
N SER A 503 18.99 -47.07 8.70
CA SER A 503 17.95 -46.07 8.93
C SER A 503 18.44 -44.70 8.50
N ASP A 504 18.19 -44.37 7.22
CA ASP A 504 18.23 -43.01 6.68
C ASP A 504 17.10 -42.17 7.32
N PHE A 505 17.23 -41.87 8.62
CA PHE A 505 16.57 -40.74 9.23
C PHE A 505 17.50 -39.54 9.02
N ASP A 506 17.15 -38.74 8.01
CA ASP A 506 17.66 -37.41 7.74
C ASP A 506 17.38 -36.55 8.99
N GLU A 507 18.32 -36.54 9.95
CA GLU A 507 18.41 -35.51 10.98
C GLU A 507 18.64 -34.20 10.22
N SER A 508 17.55 -33.49 9.95
CA SER A 508 17.59 -32.12 9.46
C SER A 508 18.57 -31.33 10.33
N GLU A 509 19.74 -31.02 9.77
CA GLU A 509 20.64 -30.01 10.32
C GLU A 509 19.82 -28.72 10.41
N GLU A 510 19.27 -28.42 11.59
CA GLU A 510 18.81 -27.09 11.93
C GLU A 510 20.05 -26.19 11.81
N GLU A 511 20.25 -25.59 10.63
CA GLU A 511 21.22 -24.53 10.44
C GLU A 511 20.92 -23.48 11.51
N GLU A 512 21.77 -23.41 12.54
CA GLU A 512 21.56 -22.47 13.65
C GLU A 512 21.47 -21.05 13.05
N GLU A 513 20.29 -20.45 13.14
CA GLU A 513 19.98 -19.20 12.45
C GLU A 513 20.95 -18.08 12.87
N GLU A 514 21.52 -17.39 11.88
CA GLU A 514 22.39 -16.23 12.12
C GLU A 514 21.61 -15.15 12.88
N LYS A 515 22.05 -14.79 14.09
CA LYS A 515 21.40 -13.74 14.89
C LYS A 515 21.76 -12.38 14.32
N ARG A 516 20.75 -11.62 13.88
CA ARG A 516 20.88 -10.27 13.33
C ARG A 516 20.32 -9.25 14.32
N GLU A 517 21.07 -8.18 14.58
CA GLU A 517 20.69 -7.12 15.51
C GLU A 517 20.96 -5.74 14.89
N LYS A 518 20.00 -4.82 15.03
CA LYS A 518 20.17 -3.42 14.64
C LYS A 518 20.86 -2.65 15.77
N ILE A 519 22.01 -2.07 15.46
CA ILE A 519 22.78 -1.23 16.39
C ILE A 519 23.04 0.16 15.82
N TRP A 520 23.24 1.14 16.68
CA TRP A 520 23.69 2.48 16.31
C TRP A 520 25.21 2.55 16.30
N LYS A 521 25.80 3.04 15.22
CA LYS A 521 27.21 3.42 15.15
C LYS A 521 27.32 4.95 15.24
N GLN A 522 28.06 5.41 16.24
CA GLN A 522 28.35 6.83 16.40
C GLN A 522 29.22 7.31 15.23
N GLY A 523 28.82 8.44 14.65
CA GLY A 523 29.51 9.12 13.57
C GLY A 523 30.24 10.38 14.07
N LYS A 524 30.21 11.43 13.26
CA LYS A 524 30.89 12.70 13.52
C LYS A 524 30.28 13.42 14.73
N GLN A 525 31.12 13.91 15.64
CA GLN A 525 30.69 14.84 16.68
C GLN A 525 30.37 16.20 16.06
N LEU A 526 29.17 16.70 16.32
CA LEU A 526 28.69 17.97 15.79
C LEU A 526 28.89 19.10 16.81
N ALA A 527 28.50 18.88 18.06
CA ALA A 527 28.60 19.88 19.11
C ALA A 527 28.73 19.24 20.49
N GLU A 528 29.19 20.04 21.44
CA GLU A 528 29.27 19.68 22.86
C GLU A 528 28.80 20.88 23.69
N ALA A 529 27.90 20.65 24.63
CA ALA A 529 27.32 21.69 25.47
C ALA A 529 27.25 21.24 26.93
N ALA A 530 27.49 22.15 27.87
CA ALA A 530 27.41 21.86 29.29
C ALA A 530 26.30 22.68 29.96
N ILE A 531 25.40 22.04 30.69
CA ILE A 531 24.42 22.69 31.56
C ILE A 531 24.90 22.57 32.98
N ARG A 532 24.99 23.69 33.70
CA ARG A 532 25.50 23.73 35.06
C ARG A 532 24.39 23.76 36.09
N GLY A 533 24.62 23.12 37.23
CA GLY A 533 23.76 23.23 38.41
C GLY A 533 22.34 22.65 38.24
N VAL A 534 22.20 21.57 37.48
CA VAL A 534 20.92 20.85 37.33
C VAL A 534 20.49 20.25 38.66
N LYS A 535 19.21 20.36 39.02
CA LYS A 535 18.70 19.80 40.28
C LYS A 535 18.75 18.27 40.28
N PRO A 536 18.94 17.63 41.45
CA PRO A 536 18.76 16.18 41.60
C PRO A 536 17.38 15.75 41.09
N GLY A 537 17.33 14.77 40.18
CA GLY A 537 16.09 14.30 39.56
C GLY A 537 15.48 15.26 38.52
N GLY A 538 16.21 16.32 38.13
CA GLY A 538 15.82 17.21 37.05
C GLY A 538 15.75 16.50 35.69
N LYS A 539 15.07 17.12 34.74
CA LYS A 539 15.07 16.69 33.33
C LYS A 539 15.78 17.73 32.49
N ILE A 540 16.50 17.27 31.49
CA ILE A 540 17.19 18.12 30.55
C ILE A 540 16.52 17.98 29.19
N GLU A 541 16.29 19.12 28.56
CA GLU A 541 15.72 19.22 27.23
C GLU A 541 16.83 19.48 26.22
N VAL A 542 16.99 18.60 25.23
CA VAL A 542 17.77 18.89 24.02
C VAL A 542 16.80 19.14 22.87
N THR A 543 16.97 20.26 22.20
CA THR A 543 16.31 20.58 20.93
C THR A 543 17.35 20.67 19.83
N ILE A 544 17.12 19.95 18.74
CA ILE A 544 17.89 20.03 17.51
C ILE A 544 17.00 20.63 16.42
N ASN A 545 17.50 21.67 15.78
CA ASN A 545 16.85 22.31 14.64
C ASN A 545 17.82 22.29 13.44
N VAL A 546 17.41 21.68 12.35
CA VAL A 546 18.16 21.66 11.08
C VAL A 546 17.43 22.56 10.10
N ALA A 547 18.12 23.57 9.58
CA ALA A 547 17.55 24.52 8.63
C ALA A 547 17.60 23.97 7.20
N ALA A 548 16.94 24.66 6.26
CA ALA A 548 16.84 24.23 4.86
C ALA A 548 18.22 24.15 4.15
N ASP A 549 19.19 24.95 4.58
CA ASP A 549 20.57 24.93 4.11
C ASP A 549 21.43 23.84 4.79
N LEU A 550 20.85 23.05 5.69
CA LEU A 550 21.49 22.06 6.56
C LEU A 550 22.30 22.63 7.74
N GLY A 551 22.20 23.94 8.01
CA GLY A 551 22.72 24.51 9.26
C GLY A 551 22.03 23.92 10.49
N VAL A 552 22.79 23.58 11.53
CA VAL A 552 22.27 22.91 12.74
C VAL A 552 22.32 23.85 13.93
N THR A 553 21.18 24.07 14.59
CA THR A 553 21.10 24.76 15.88
C THR A 553 20.77 23.75 16.98
N VAL A 554 21.63 23.70 18.00
CA VAL A 554 21.41 22.89 19.20
C VAL A 554 21.05 23.83 20.35
N THR A 555 19.95 23.54 21.03
CA THR A 555 19.56 24.23 22.27
C THR A 555 19.39 23.22 23.37
N THR A 556 20.01 23.44 24.52
CA THR A 556 19.92 22.54 25.67
C THR A 556 19.65 23.32 26.96
N ARG A 557 18.71 22.85 27.80
CA ARG A 557 18.34 23.50 29.07
C ARG A 557 17.75 22.54 30.10
N GLU A 558 17.73 22.93 31.37
CA GLU A 558 16.92 22.25 32.39
C GLU A 558 15.43 22.55 32.17
N VAL A 559 14.58 21.52 32.21
CA VAL A 559 13.12 21.67 32.08
C VAL A 559 12.58 22.51 33.24
N GLY A 560 11.91 23.62 32.92
CA GLY A 560 11.43 24.60 33.91
C GLY A 560 12.51 25.56 34.45
N GLY A 561 13.75 25.44 33.99
CA GLY A 561 14.84 26.36 34.31
C GLY A 561 14.80 27.65 33.48
N LYS A 562 15.39 28.74 34.01
CA LYS A 562 15.47 30.06 33.35
C LYS A 562 16.64 30.20 32.37
N GLY A 563 17.60 29.27 32.36
CA GLY A 563 18.83 29.34 31.55
C GLY A 563 19.00 28.13 30.62
N GLY A 564 19.76 28.32 29.54
CA GLY A 564 20.08 27.28 28.56
C GLY A 564 21.28 27.66 27.70
N VAL A 565 21.87 26.66 27.03
CA VAL A 565 22.98 26.83 26.10
C VAL A 565 22.45 26.68 24.68
N ARG A 566 22.85 27.59 23.79
CA ARG A 566 22.53 27.55 22.37
C ARG A 566 23.82 27.57 21.55
N GLY A 567 23.98 26.61 20.66
CA GLY A 567 25.06 26.54 19.67
C GLY A 567 24.49 26.55 18.25
N VAL A 568 25.23 27.17 17.32
CA VAL A 568 24.88 27.20 15.90
C VAL A 568 26.07 26.67 15.10
N LEU A 569 25.80 25.65 14.30
CA LEU A 569 26.73 25.04 13.36
C LEU A 569 26.35 25.53 11.96
N PRO A 570 27.28 26.17 11.22
CA PRO A 570 26.99 26.62 9.87
C PRO A 570 26.74 25.42 8.95
N ALA A 571 26.04 25.66 7.83
CA ALA A 571 25.85 24.67 6.79
C ALA A 571 27.20 24.10 6.28
N PRO A 572 27.26 22.81 5.93
CA PRO A 572 28.47 22.13 5.47
C PRO A 572 28.98 22.59 4.10
#